data_AF-X1SZE9-F1
#
_entry.id   AF-X1SZE9-F1
#
_cell.length_a   1.000
_cell.length_b   1.000
_cell.length_c   1.000
_cell.angle_alpha   90.00
_cell.angle_beta   90.00
_cell.angle_gamma   90.00
#
_symmetry.space_group_name_H-M   'P 1'
#
loop_
_entity.id
_entity.type
_entity.pdbx_description
1 polymer ?
#
loop_
_entity_poly.entity_id
_entity_poly.type
_entity_poly.pdbx_seq_one_letter_code
_entity_poly.pdbx_strand_id
1 'polypeptide(L)'
;VDTCDTQQSSSIKGIVPCPSLINVTAITSTLATVSFTQLLGSTAVYKIDILGAGNVIVATYTQNNPTGTVSHNFTGLTANTPYNVRVTTTFGGASEICTSVPFNTAAASIACNAGMDVAFVVDYTSTNSTNVAALQNDVTSMVNQINASSGSNVYRMALVTSDQTTATTPAYNSCTDYTNLPTAQKLNLVGSTGSYQVATAWEMFQNDNGATFTSQLAKLRGQVDGTCVNMGVGIGTTNSPTDYSASLVTGGSVLAGAFRSGVAKFVVITTDRLPGGTSQAFNQTTWSGIQQTIANANNEGIKYIVVGAGVDLSGTINGTVIYPWRELATQTSGGYFNVVNGSQINNLIVTSCS
;
A
#
# COMPACT_ATOMS: atom_id res chain seq x y z
N VAL A 1 -19.58 -20.77 -77.86
CA VAL A 1 -18.75 -19.67 -77.33
C VAL A 1 -19.63 -18.97 -76.31
N ASP A 2 -19.64 -19.44 -75.08
CA ASP A 2 -18.63 -19.27 -74.03
C ASP A 2 -19.15 -18.21 -73.04
N THR A 3 -19.13 -18.65 -71.81
CA THR A 3 -19.72 -18.16 -70.57
C THR A 3 -19.12 -16.84 -70.09
N CYS A 4 -19.92 -16.06 -69.37
CA CYS A 4 -19.67 -15.61 -67.99
C CYS A 4 -20.48 -14.35 -67.71
N ASP A 5 -21.57 -14.49 -66.95
CA ASP A 5 -22.13 -13.36 -66.21
C ASP A 5 -21.41 -13.34 -64.85
N THR A 6 -20.46 -12.44 -64.70
CA THR A 6 -19.72 -12.27 -63.44
C THR A 6 -20.62 -11.54 -62.44
N GLN A 7 -21.27 -12.29 -61.55
CA GLN A 7 -21.79 -11.70 -60.32
C GLN A 7 -20.62 -11.29 -59.43
N GLN A 8 -20.23 -10.01 -59.49
CA GLN A 8 -19.46 -9.40 -58.42
C GLN A 8 -20.37 -9.25 -57.20
N SER A 9 -20.23 -10.15 -56.22
CA SER A 9 -20.78 -9.91 -54.89
C SER A 9 -19.90 -8.87 -54.19
N SER A 10 -20.35 -7.62 -54.19
CA SER A 10 -19.80 -6.65 -53.24
C SER A 10 -20.28 -7.05 -51.84
N SER A 11 -19.46 -7.78 -51.08
CA SER A 11 -19.74 -7.94 -49.66
C SER A 11 -19.42 -6.61 -48.99
N ILE A 12 -20.43 -5.78 -48.76
CA ILE A 12 -20.31 -4.70 -47.79
C ILE A 12 -20.06 -5.43 -46.47
N LYS A 13 -18.86 -5.29 -45.91
CA LYS A 13 -18.52 -5.87 -44.61
C LYS A 13 -19.51 -5.26 -43.61
N GLY A 14 -20.53 -6.02 -43.24
CA GLY A 14 -21.53 -5.57 -42.29
C GLY A 14 -20.82 -5.10 -41.03
N ILE A 15 -21.18 -3.92 -40.52
CA ILE A 15 -20.68 -3.44 -39.24
C ILE A 15 -21.02 -4.51 -38.19
N VAL A 16 -20.00 -5.04 -37.52
CA VAL A 16 -20.19 -5.95 -36.39
C VAL A 16 -20.45 -5.07 -35.17
N PRO A 17 -21.66 -5.04 -34.61
CA PRO A 17 -21.97 -4.12 -33.53
C PRO A 17 -21.33 -4.58 -32.23
N CYS A 18 -20.88 -3.60 -31.45
CA CYS A 18 -20.51 -3.81 -30.06
C CYS A 18 -21.74 -3.97 -29.18
N PRO A 19 -21.63 -4.66 -28.02
CA PRO A 19 -22.67 -4.63 -27.01
C PRO A 19 -22.98 -3.18 -26.62
N SER A 20 -24.26 -2.84 -26.53
CA SER A 20 -24.71 -1.48 -26.24
C SER A 20 -24.33 -1.00 -24.83
N LEU A 21 -24.19 -1.94 -23.89
CA LEU A 21 -23.77 -1.69 -22.52
C LEU A 21 -22.94 -2.88 -22.01
N ILE A 22 -21.71 -2.59 -21.59
CA ILE A 22 -20.83 -3.53 -20.89
C ILE A 22 -20.83 -3.14 -19.42
N ASN A 23 -21.38 -4.00 -18.57
CA ASN A 23 -21.44 -3.80 -17.13
C ASN A 23 -20.24 -4.46 -16.45
N VAL A 24 -19.62 -3.75 -15.53
CA VAL A 24 -18.62 -4.29 -14.60
C VAL A 24 -19.18 -4.20 -13.20
N THR A 25 -19.41 -5.34 -12.57
CA THR A 25 -20.10 -5.44 -11.27
C THR A 25 -19.37 -6.42 -10.35
N ALA A 26 -19.88 -6.56 -9.11
CA ALA A 26 -19.31 -7.43 -8.07
C ALA A 26 -17.80 -7.21 -7.88
N ILE A 27 -17.35 -5.96 -8.01
CA ILE A 27 -15.93 -5.64 -7.95
C ILE A 27 -15.45 -5.80 -6.51
N THR A 28 -14.45 -6.65 -6.30
CA THR A 28 -13.74 -6.80 -5.03
C THR A 28 -12.27 -6.45 -5.23
N SER A 29 -11.42 -6.75 -4.25
CA SER A 29 -9.98 -6.55 -4.37
C SER A 29 -9.32 -7.44 -5.42
N THR A 30 -9.88 -8.61 -5.71
CA THR A 30 -9.25 -9.58 -6.63
C THR A 30 -10.19 -10.07 -7.72
N LEU A 31 -11.38 -9.46 -7.82
CA LEU A 31 -12.48 -9.96 -8.63
C LEU A 31 -13.22 -8.83 -9.33
N ALA A 32 -13.65 -9.07 -10.56
CA ALA A 32 -14.68 -8.27 -11.23
C ALA A 32 -15.51 -9.15 -12.17
N THR A 33 -16.83 -8.95 -12.16
CA THR A 33 -17.73 -9.62 -13.11
C THR A 33 -18.01 -8.71 -14.28
N VAL A 34 -17.72 -9.18 -15.49
CA VAL A 34 -18.07 -8.48 -16.74
C VAL A 34 -19.31 -9.14 -17.31
N SER A 35 -20.32 -8.35 -17.63
CA SER A 35 -21.55 -8.85 -18.24
C SER A 35 -22.16 -7.91 -19.27
N PHE A 36 -22.79 -8.48 -20.29
CA PHE A 36 -23.55 -7.73 -21.30
C PHE A 36 -24.57 -8.63 -22.00
N THR A 37 -25.65 -8.02 -22.46
CA THR A 37 -26.63 -8.69 -23.32
C THR A 37 -26.05 -8.83 -24.72
N GLN A 38 -26.19 -10.01 -25.30
CA GLN A 38 -25.74 -10.33 -26.64
C GLN A 38 -26.97 -10.38 -27.58
N LEU A 39 -26.87 -9.71 -28.74
CA LEU A 39 -27.98 -9.55 -29.69
C LEU A 39 -27.73 -10.19 -31.07
N LEU A 40 -26.53 -10.74 -31.30
CA LEU A 40 -26.04 -11.27 -32.58
C LEU A 40 -26.33 -12.77 -32.80
N GLY A 41 -27.04 -13.42 -31.89
CA GLY A 41 -27.33 -14.86 -31.97
C GLY A 41 -26.13 -15.78 -31.71
N SER A 42 -26.39 -17.09 -31.65
CA SER A 42 -25.46 -18.12 -31.17
C SER A 42 -24.25 -18.39 -32.06
N THR A 43 -24.02 -17.62 -33.12
CA THR A 43 -22.80 -17.73 -33.96
C THR A 43 -21.79 -16.61 -33.68
N ALA A 44 -22.12 -15.66 -32.81
CA ALA A 44 -21.20 -14.64 -32.36
C ALA A 44 -20.12 -15.22 -31.42
N VAL A 45 -18.94 -14.60 -31.45
CA VAL A 45 -17.85 -14.87 -30.51
C VAL A 45 -17.47 -13.56 -29.83
N TYR A 46 -17.38 -13.57 -28.51
CA TYR A 46 -16.94 -12.42 -27.73
C TYR A 46 -15.65 -12.75 -27.01
N LYS A 47 -14.59 -11.99 -27.28
CA LYS A 47 -13.36 -12.01 -26.49
C LYS A 47 -13.37 -10.82 -25.53
N ILE A 48 -13.18 -11.08 -24.25
CA ILE A 48 -13.17 -10.09 -23.18
C ILE A 48 -11.76 -10.08 -22.59
N ASP A 49 -11.04 -8.98 -22.77
CA ASP A 49 -9.72 -8.74 -22.17
C ASP A 49 -9.86 -7.81 -20.95
N ILE A 50 -9.15 -8.12 -19.87
CA ILE A 50 -8.85 -7.16 -18.81
C ILE A 50 -7.46 -6.59 -19.08
N LEU A 51 -7.38 -5.27 -19.22
CA LEU A 51 -6.16 -4.53 -19.51
C LEU A 51 -5.69 -3.79 -18.26
N GLY A 52 -4.47 -4.07 -17.83
CA GLY A 52 -3.80 -3.34 -16.74
C GLY A 52 -3.02 -2.12 -17.24
N ALA A 53 -2.03 -1.69 -16.45
CA ALA A 53 -1.15 -0.57 -16.78
C ALA A 53 -0.49 -0.75 -18.17
N GLY A 54 -0.41 0.34 -18.94
CA GLY A 54 0.15 0.31 -20.30
C GLY A 54 -0.69 -0.49 -21.31
N ASN A 55 -1.97 -0.77 -21.03
CA ASN A 55 -2.87 -1.58 -21.85
C ASN A 55 -2.41 -3.04 -22.03
N VAL A 56 -1.62 -3.57 -21.10
CA VAL A 56 -1.20 -4.97 -21.09
C VAL A 56 -2.38 -5.87 -20.71
N ILE A 57 -2.64 -6.92 -21.49
CA ILE A 57 -3.67 -7.91 -21.18
C ILE A 57 -3.21 -8.72 -19.96
N VAL A 58 -3.96 -8.64 -18.85
CA VAL A 58 -3.71 -9.39 -17.62
C VAL A 58 -4.62 -10.60 -17.46
N ALA A 59 -5.78 -10.59 -18.11
CA ALA A 59 -6.69 -11.73 -18.17
C ALA A 59 -7.50 -11.69 -19.48
N THR A 60 -7.91 -12.86 -19.96
CA THR A 60 -8.76 -12.98 -21.16
C THR A 60 -9.80 -14.07 -20.97
N TYR A 61 -11.00 -13.85 -21.51
CA TYR A 61 -12.06 -14.85 -21.61
C TYR A 61 -12.66 -14.82 -23.01
N THR A 62 -12.95 -15.98 -23.58
CA THR A 62 -13.65 -16.07 -24.87
C THR A 62 -14.94 -16.83 -24.70
N GLN A 63 -16.06 -16.15 -24.95
CA GLN A 63 -17.36 -16.76 -25.06
C GLN A 63 -17.63 -17.13 -26.53
N ASN A 64 -17.75 -18.42 -26.78
CA ASN A 64 -18.27 -18.94 -28.04
C ASN A 64 -19.76 -19.22 -27.90
N ASN A 65 -20.50 -19.01 -28.98
CA ASN A 65 -21.91 -19.38 -29.13
C ASN A 65 -22.82 -18.95 -27.95
N PRO A 66 -22.86 -17.66 -27.60
CA PRO A 66 -23.55 -17.18 -26.41
C PRO A 66 -25.08 -17.27 -26.54
N THR A 67 -25.74 -17.60 -25.43
CA THR A 67 -27.20 -17.65 -25.31
C THR A 67 -27.72 -16.52 -24.41
N GLY A 68 -28.15 -15.42 -25.02
CA GLY A 68 -28.70 -14.27 -24.30
C GLY A 68 -27.61 -13.40 -23.70
N THR A 69 -27.24 -13.64 -22.43
CA THR A 69 -26.28 -12.81 -21.69
C THR A 69 -24.92 -13.46 -21.65
N VAL A 70 -23.87 -12.70 -21.96
CA VAL A 70 -22.48 -13.08 -21.65
C VAL A 70 -22.16 -12.58 -20.26
N SER A 71 -21.68 -13.45 -19.39
CA SER A 71 -21.21 -13.09 -18.05
C SER A 71 -19.98 -13.91 -17.71
N HIS A 72 -18.91 -13.24 -17.27
CA HIS A 72 -17.70 -13.90 -16.81
C HIS A 72 -17.16 -13.22 -15.57
N ASN A 73 -16.71 -14.05 -14.63
CA ASN A 73 -16.11 -13.61 -13.39
C ASN A 73 -14.58 -13.73 -13.50
N PHE A 74 -13.90 -12.58 -13.60
CA PHE A 74 -12.44 -12.53 -13.60
C PHE A 74 -11.93 -12.53 -12.17
N THR A 75 -11.04 -13.47 -11.84
CA THR A 75 -10.37 -13.58 -10.54
C THR A 75 -8.86 -13.33 -10.68
N GLY A 76 -8.16 -13.17 -9.55
CA GLY A 76 -6.71 -12.97 -9.54
C GLY A 76 -6.26 -11.58 -9.97
N LEU A 77 -7.18 -10.60 -9.98
CA LEU A 77 -6.82 -9.20 -10.20
C LEU A 77 -6.02 -8.66 -9.01
N THR A 78 -5.13 -7.71 -9.27
CA THR A 78 -4.41 -6.97 -8.23
C THR A 78 -5.36 -5.99 -7.53
N ALA A 79 -5.29 -5.90 -6.21
CA ALA A 79 -6.09 -4.98 -5.40
C ALA A 79 -5.76 -3.51 -5.66
N ASN A 80 -6.74 -2.63 -5.45
CA ASN A 80 -6.63 -1.18 -5.65
C ASN A 80 -5.97 -0.78 -6.99
N THR A 81 -6.29 -1.51 -8.06
CA THR A 81 -5.64 -1.36 -9.35
C THR A 81 -6.65 -0.92 -10.41
N PRO A 82 -6.35 0.14 -11.18
CA PRO A 82 -7.18 0.53 -12.33
C PRO A 82 -7.00 -0.45 -13.48
N TYR A 83 -8.12 -0.82 -14.09
CA TYR A 83 -8.20 -1.71 -15.25
C TYR A 83 -9.15 -1.15 -16.30
N ASN A 84 -9.04 -1.69 -17.51
CA ASN A 84 -10.02 -1.50 -18.57
C ASN A 84 -10.54 -2.87 -19.04
N VAL A 85 -11.85 -2.99 -19.19
CA VAL A 85 -12.47 -4.09 -19.93
C VAL A 85 -12.49 -3.74 -21.40
N ARG A 86 -11.93 -4.60 -22.25
CA ARG A 86 -12.02 -4.49 -23.71
C ARG A 86 -12.72 -5.71 -24.27
N VAL A 87 -13.87 -5.49 -24.91
CA VAL A 87 -14.60 -6.54 -25.63
C VAL A 87 -14.25 -6.46 -27.12
N THR A 88 -13.94 -7.60 -27.72
CA THR A 88 -13.87 -7.78 -29.17
C THR A 88 -15.00 -8.69 -29.61
N THR A 89 -15.89 -8.17 -30.44
CA THR A 89 -17.01 -8.92 -31.00
C THR A 89 -16.61 -9.49 -32.35
N THR A 90 -16.86 -10.77 -32.59
CA THR A 90 -16.66 -11.41 -33.90
C THR A 90 -17.96 -12.06 -34.37
N PHE A 91 -18.39 -11.72 -35.58
CA PHE A 91 -19.62 -12.25 -36.18
C PHE A 91 -19.49 -12.24 -37.71
N GLY A 92 -19.97 -13.31 -38.37
CA GLY A 92 -19.91 -13.42 -39.83
C GLY A 92 -18.50 -13.33 -40.42
N GLY A 93 -17.47 -13.73 -39.65
CA GLY A 93 -16.06 -13.66 -40.07
C GLY A 93 -15.41 -12.27 -39.95
N ALA A 94 -16.13 -11.25 -39.47
CA ALA A 94 -15.61 -9.93 -39.17
C ALA A 94 -15.47 -9.72 -37.66
N SER A 95 -14.56 -8.84 -37.24
CA SER A 95 -14.34 -8.47 -35.83
C SER A 95 -14.35 -6.95 -35.64
N GLU A 96 -14.85 -6.52 -34.49
CA GLU A 96 -14.87 -5.13 -34.03
C GLU A 96 -14.35 -5.03 -32.59
N ILE A 97 -13.50 -4.04 -32.31
CA ILE A 97 -12.98 -3.76 -30.96
C ILE A 97 -13.86 -2.68 -30.33
N CYS A 98 -14.50 -3.00 -29.23
CA CYS A 98 -15.40 -2.09 -28.53
C CYS A 98 -14.65 -1.08 -27.68
N THR A 99 -15.30 0.06 -27.44
CA THR A 99 -14.83 1.07 -26.48
C THR A 99 -14.57 0.42 -25.13
N SER A 100 -13.40 0.71 -24.57
CA SER A 100 -13.00 0.15 -23.29
C SER A 100 -13.80 0.75 -22.13
N VAL A 101 -14.15 -0.06 -21.15
CA VAL A 101 -14.86 0.36 -19.94
C VAL A 101 -13.90 0.34 -18.75
N PRO A 102 -13.58 1.49 -18.12
CA PRO A 102 -12.68 1.54 -16.98
C PRO A 102 -13.36 1.02 -15.72
N PHE A 103 -12.58 0.38 -14.84
CA PHE A 103 -12.99 0.05 -13.47
C PHE A 103 -11.78 -0.03 -12.55
N ASN A 104 -12.00 0.03 -11.24
CA ASN A 104 -10.96 -0.11 -10.23
C ASN A 104 -11.33 -1.24 -9.28
N THR A 105 -10.42 -2.18 -9.03
CA THR A 105 -10.59 -3.15 -7.94
C THR A 105 -10.59 -2.45 -6.59
N ALA A 106 -11.30 -3.01 -5.62
CA ALA A 106 -11.29 -2.49 -4.26
C ALA A 106 -9.91 -2.69 -3.60
N ALA A 107 -9.63 -1.99 -2.50
CA ALA A 107 -8.49 -2.35 -1.65
C ALA A 107 -8.75 -3.72 -0.98
N ALA A 108 -7.69 -4.48 -0.71
CA ALA A 108 -7.76 -5.69 0.10
C ALA A 108 -7.96 -5.31 1.58
N SER A 109 -9.14 -4.81 1.92
CA SER A 109 -9.45 -4.37 3.29
C SER A 109 -10.12 -5.48 4.10
N ILE A 110 -9.74 -5.59 5.37
CA ILE A 110 -10.35 -6.46 6.36
C ILE A 110 -10.86 -5.60 7.49
N ALA A 111 -12.06 -5.89 7.98
CA ALA A 111 -12.64 -5.18 9.11
C ALA A 111 -11.81 -5.38 10.38
N CYS A 112 -11.64 -4.31 11.17
CA CYS A 112 -10.83 -4.35 12.39
C CYS A 112 -11.32 -5.36 13.42
N ASN A 113 -12.63 -5.63 13.46
CA ASN A 113 -13.20 -6.61 14.37
C ASN A 113 -12.83 -8.07 14.03
N ALA A 114 -12.12 -8.34 12.92
CA ALA A 114 -11.51 -9.63 12.63
C ALA A 114 -10.16 -9.83 13.37
N GLY A 115 -9.71 -8.83 14.14
CA GLY A 115 -8.38 -8.73 14.71
C GLY A 115 -7.55 -7.69 13.97
N MET A 116 -6.46 -7.24 14.59
CA MET A 116 -5.62 -6.18 14.03
C MET A 116 -4.14 -6.45 14.20
N ASP A 117 -3.35 -6.00 13.23
CA ASP A 117 -1.90 -5.87 13.33
C ASP A 117 -1.52 -4.41 13.04
N VAL A 118 -0.91 -3.72 14.00
CA VAL A 118 -0.56 -2.29 13.87
C VAL A 118 0.94 -2.10 14.15
N ALA A 119 1.71 -1.76 13.12
CA ALA A 119 3.12 -1.40 13.29
C ALA A 119 3.30 0.11 13.34
N PHE A 120 4.00 0.61 14.36
CA PHE A 120 4.44 2.00 14.45
C PHE A 120 5.86 2.13 13.91
N VAL A 121 6.06 2.97 12.90
CA VAL A 121 7.37 3.30 12.35
C VAL A 121 7.64 4.76 12.65
N VAL A 122 8.53 4.99 13.60
CA VAL A 122 8.77 6.29 14.21
C VAL A 122 10.03 6.90 13.63
N ASP A 123 9.91 8.06 12.99
CA ASP A 123 11.07 8.90 12.69
C ASP A 123 11.73 9.28 14.02
N TYR A 124 12.96 8.80 14.19
CA TYR A 124 13.69 8.87 15.43
C TYR A 124 14.89 9.82 15.35
N THR A 125 14.84 10.73 14.37
CA THR A 125 15.77 11.85 14.26
C THR A 125 15.41 12.95 15.25
N SER A 126 16.41 13.71 15.70
CA SER A 126 16.29 14.70 16.78
C SER A 126 15.18 15.73 16.59
N THR A 127 14.89 16.11 15.34
CA THR A 127 13.85 17.10 15.02
C THR A 127 12.44 16.58 15.28
N ASN A 128 12.23 15.25 15.21
CA ASN A 128 10.94 14.62 15.45
C ASN A 128 10.65 14.36 16.95
N SER A 129 11.49 14.84 17.87
CA SER A 129 11.38 14.60 19.32
C SER A 129 10.00 14.97 19.91
N THR A 130 9.37 16.04 19.41
CA THR A 130 8.03 16.47 19.86
C THR A 130 6.93 15.47 19.46
N ASN A 131 7.03 14.91 18.25
CA ASN A 131 6.09 13.92 17.75
C ASN A 131 6.21 12.58 18.50
N VAL A 132 7.44 12.16 18.82
CA VAL A 132 7.66 10.97 19.67
C VAL A 132 7.11 11.19 21.09
N ALA A 133 7.27 12.39 21.66
CA ALA A 133 6.68 12.73 22.96
C ALA A 133 5.14 12.68 22.93
N ALA A 134 4.53 13.19 21.87
CA ALA A 134 3.07 13.11 21.68
C ALA A 134 2.60 11.65 21.62
N LEU A 135 3.32 10.79 20.89
CA LEU A 135 3.03 9.36 20.83
C LEU A 135 3.12 8.69 22.21
N GLN A 136 4.14 9.03 23.00
CA GLN A 136 4.33 8.55 24.36
C GLN A 136 3.17 8.95 25.28
N ASN A 137 2.70 10.20 25.19
CA ASN A 137 1.60 10.69 26.01
C ASN A 137 0.27 10.00 25.72
N ASP A 138 0.03 9.65 24.46
CA ASP A 138 -1.27 9.12 24.01
C ASP A 138 -1.32 7.59 23.92
N VAL A 139 -0.20 6.88 24.18
CA VAL A 139 -0.06 5.43 23.95
C VAL A 139 -1.16 4.60 24.59
N THR A 140 -1.52 4.89 25.84
CA THR A 140 -2.57 4.15 26.55
C THR A 140 -3.91 4.24 25.82
N SER A 141 -4.26 5.42 25.31
CA SER A 141 -5.51 5.62 24.56
C SER A 141 -5.51 4.89 23.22
N MET A 142 -4.36 4.85 22.53
CA MET A 142 -4.22 4.14 21.26
C MET A 142 -4.30 2.62 21.44
N VAL A 143 -3.58 2.07 22.42
CA VAL A 143 -3.65 0.64 22.77
C VAL A 143 -5.08 0.23 23.10
N ASN A 144 -5.78 1.02 23.93
CA ASN A 144 -7.17 0.74 24.29
C ASN A 144 -8.10 0.77 23.08
N GLN A 145 -7.91 1.72 22.16
CA GLN A 145 -8.73 1.80 20.95
C GLN A 145 -8.45 0.64 20.00
N ILE A 146 -7.20 0.24 19.79
CA ILE A 146 -6.84 -0.91 18.94
C ILE A 146 -7.42 -2.20 19.50
N ASN A 147 -7.30 -2.41 20.81
CA ASN A 147 -7.90 -3.54 21.51
C ASN A 147 -9.43 -3.54 21.34
N ALA A 148 -10.10 -2.42 21.63
CA ALA A 148 -11.54 -2.31 21.50
C ALA A 148 -12.03 -2.51 20.05
N SER A 149 -11.30 -1.98 19.06
CA SER A 149 -11.64 -2.11 17.63
C SER A 149 -11.43 -3.54 17.13
N SER A 150 -10.54 -4.30 17.78
CA SER A 150 -10.34 -5.72 17.51
C SER A 150 -11.44 -6.62 18.09
N GLY A 151 -12.30 -6.08 18.96
CA GLY A 151 -13.39 -6.82 19.59
C GLY A 151 -12.86 -7.93 20.51
N SER A 152 -13.33 -9.16 20.31
CA SER A 152 -12.82 -10.34 21.03
C SER A 152 -11.63 -11.01 20.33
N ASN A 153 -11.16 -10.46 19.20
CA ASN A 153 -10.08 -11.04 18.41
C ASN A 153 -8.73 -10.45 18.81
N VAL A 154 -7.67 -11.24 18.62
CA VAL A 154 -6.30 -10.86 18.99
C VAL A 154 -5.84 -9.66 18.19
N TYR A 155 -5.28 -8.67 18.88
CA TYR A 155 -4.51 -7.59 18.26
C TYR A 155 -3.00 -7.80 18.46
N ARG A 156 -2.18 -7.26 17.56
CA ARG A 156 -0.72 -7.25 17.71
C ARG A 156 -0.17 -5.88 17.34
N MET A 157 0.80 -5.41 18.10
CA MET A 157 1.47 -4.14 17.88
C MET A 157 2.97 -4.35 17.69
N ALA A 158 3.58 -3.52 16.87
CA ALA A 158 5.02 -3.51 16.65
C ALA A 158 5.56 -2.08 16.73
N LEU A 159 6.79 -1.90 17.19
CA LEU A 159 7.45 -0.60 17.30
C LEU A 159 8.81 -0.64 16.61
N VAL A 160 8.95 0.16 15.56
CA VAL A 160 10.19 0.36 14.81
C VAL A 160 10.59 1.82 14.87
N THR A 161 11.85 2.09 15.14
CA THR A 161 12.44 3.44 15.02
C THR A 161 13.30 3.53 13.77
N SER A 162 13.35 4.71 13.17
CA SER A 162 14.10 5.01 11.96
C SER A 162 14.98 6.23 12.18
N ASP A 163 16.30 6.06 12.07
CA ASP A 163 17.28 7.13 12.23
C ASP A 163 18.38 7.03 11.17
N GLN A 164 19.24 8.03 11.09
CA GLN A 164 20.42 8.05 10.26
C GLN A 164 21.59 8.74 10.94
N THR A 165 22.79 8.22 10.68
CA THR A 165 24.02 8.72 11.31
C THR A 165 25.23 8.53 10.40
N THR A 166 26.26 9.35 10.58
CA THR A 166 27.56 9.17 9.91
C THR A 166 28.44 8.14 10.63
N ALA A 167 28.10 7.81 11.88
CA ALA A 167 28.75 6.76 12.63
C ALA A 167 28.30 5.38 12.16
N THR A 168 29.15 4.37 12.33
CA THR A 168 28.82 2.98 11.98
C THR A 168 27.88 2.31 12.98
N THR A 169 27.35 3.03 13.97
CA THR A 169 26.42 2.52 15.00
C THR A 169 25.54 3.68 15.51
N PRO A 170 24.33 3.42 16.02
CA PRO A 170 23.49 4.46 16.62
C PRO A 170 24.11 5.05 17.89
N ALA A 171 23.65 6.25 18.27
CA ALA A 171 24.08 6.94 19.50
C ALA A 171 23.81 6.13 20.79
N TYR A 172 22.82 5.23 20.74
CA TYR A 172 22.43 4.35 21.83
C TYR A 172 23.00 2.93 21.72
N ASN A 173 24.05 2.72 20.91
CA ASN A 173 24.62 1.39 20.68
C ASN A 173 25.14 0.68 21.95
N SER A 174 25.55 1.43 22.98
CA SER A 174 26.01 0.87 24.26
C SER A 174 24.88 0.60 25.25
N CYS A 175 23.63 0.94 24.91
CA CYS A 175 22.51 0.77 25.82
C CYS A 175 22.15 -0.69 25.98
N THR A 176 21.99 -1.15 27.23
CA THR A 176 21.60 -2.53 27.53
C THR A 176 20.31 -2.93 26.81
N ASP A 177 19.32 -2.03 26.77
CA ASP A 177 18.08 -2.24 26.01
C ASP A 177 18.34 -2.48 24.52
N TYR A 178 19.30 -1.78 23.91
CA TYR A 178 19.68 -2.01 22.52
C TYR A 178 20.53 -3.27 22.35
N THR A 179 21.56 -3.46 23.17
CA THR A 179 22.49 -4.60 23.03
C THR A 179 21.79 -5.93 23.24
N ASN A 180 20.78 -5.99 24.11
CA ASN A 180 20.00 -7.21 24.37
C ASN A 180 19.01 -7.56 23.25
N LEU A 181 18.71 -6.65 22.32
CA LEU A 181 17.85 -6.99 21.18
C LEU A 181 18.55 -8.03 20.28
N PRO A 182 17.81 -9.01 19.74
CA PRO A 182 18.28 -9.89 18.69
C PRO A 182 18.85 -9.13 17.48
N THR A 183 19.86 -9.70 16.81
CA THR A 183 20.47 -9.10 15.61
C THR A 183 19.43 -8.86 14.51
N ALA A 184 18.44 -9.74 14.35
CA ALA A 184 17.38 -9.58 13.36
C ALA A 184 16.48 -8.35 13.59
N GLN A 185 16.49 -7.77 14.79
CA GLN A 185 15.75 -6.55 15.14
C GLN A 185 16.55 -5.27 14.92
N LYS A 186 17.79 -5.39 14.42
CA LYS A 186 18.72 -4.28 14.19
C LYS A 186 19.11 -4.25 12.73
N LEU A 187 18.83 -3.15 12.06
CA LEU A 187 19.41 -2.84 10.77
C LEU A 187 20.33 -1.64 10.90
N ASN A 188 21.47 -1.75 10.23
CA ASN A 188 22.42 -0.66 10.09
C ASN A 188 23.05 -0.74 8.71
N LEU A 189 22.43 -0.07 7.74
CA LEU A 189 22.76 -0.17 6.33
C LEU A 189 23.47 1.09 5.85
N VAL A 190 24.64 0.93 5.23
CA VAL A 190 25.31 2.07 4.57
C VAL A 190 24.53 2.49 3.32
N GLY A 191 24.12 3.75 3.29
CA GLY A 191 23.45 4.39 2.18
C GLY A 191 24.43 4.84 1.10
N SER A 192 23.89 5.24 -0.05
CA SER A 192 24.67 5.67 -1.22
C SER A 192 25.56 6.91 -0.97
N THR A 193 25.24 7.69 0.06
CA THR A 193 25.98 8.90 0.46
C THR A 193 27.00 8.63 1.57
N GLY A 194 27.18 7.38 1.99
CA GLY A 194 28.05 7.00 3.11
C GLY A 194 27.42 7.15 4.50
N SER A 195 26.19 7.66 4.59
CA SER A 195 25.42 7.68 5.83
C SER A 195 24.82 6.31 6.15
N TYR A 196 24.80 5.91 7.40
CA TYR A 196 24.12 4.71 7.86
C TYR A 196 22.65 4.97 8.13
N GLN A 197 21.78 4.11 7.59
CA GLN A 197 20.37 4.02 7.91
C GLN A 197 20.17 3.01 9.03
N VAL A 198 19.64 3.49 10.15
CA VAL A 198 19.45 2.69 11.36
C VAL A 198 17.97 2.44 11.54
N ALA A 199 17.57 1.17 11.48
CA ALA A 199 16.22 0.76 11.85
C ALA A 199 16.30 -0.22 13.03
N THR A 200 15.53 0.04 14.07
CA THR A 200 15.49 -0.84 15.26
C THR A 200 14.06 -1.21 15.58
N ALA A 201 13.74 -2.50 15.58
CA ALA A 201 12.48 -3.04 16.08
C ALA A 201 12.59 -3.25 17.59
N TRP A 202 11.93 -2.39 18.37
CA TRP A 202 11.91 -2.45 19.83
C TRP A 202 10.83 -3.39 20.36
N GLU A 203 9.70 -3.48 19.66
CA GLU A 203 8.60 -4.39 19.93
C GLU A 203 8.28 -5.16 18.64
N MET A 204 8.28 -6.49 18.73
CA MET A 204 7.86 -7.39 17.66
C MET A 204 6.36 -7.65 17.75
N PHE A 205 5.72 -8.02 16.65
CA PHE A 205 4.33 -8.48 16.71
C PHE A 205 4.17 -9.67 17.68
N GLN A 206 3.37 -9.46 18.71
CA GLN A 206 3.00 -10.46 19.72
C GLN A 206 1.51 -10.32 20.05
N ASN A 207 0.87 -11.39 20.50
CA ASN A 207 -0.55 -11.37 20.81
C ASN A 207 -0.84 -10.47 22.01
N ASP A 208 -1.80 -9.55 21.85
CA ASP A 208 -2.37 -8.68 22.87
C ASP A 208 -1.31 -7.92 23.66
N ASN A 209 -0.25 -7.49 22.97
CA ASN A 209 0.99 -7.01 23.53
C ASN A 209 1.00 -5.51 23.85
N GLY A 210 -0.16 -4.92 24.15
CA GLY A 210 -0.28 -3.50 24.45
C GLY A 210 0.60 -3.03 25.63
N ALA A 211 0.77 -3.89 26.64
CA ALA A 211 1.60 -3.58 27.82
C ALA A 211 3.11 -3.55 27.51
N THR A 212 3.62 -4.52 26.73
CA THR A 212 5.04 -4.57 26.34
C THR A 212 5.34 -3.49 25.31
N PHE A 213 4.45 -3.26 24.33
CA PHE A 213 4.52 -2.13 23.40
C PHE A 213 4.66 -0.79 24.15
N THR A 214 3.78 -0.54 25.13
CA THR A 214 3.81 0.69 25.95
C THR A 214 5.15 0.82 26.68
N SER A 215 5.64 -0.29 27.23
CA SER A 215 6.91 -0.32 27.96
C SER A 215 8.12 -0.04 27.06
N GLN A 216 8.13 -0.53 25.81
CA GLN A 216 9.20 -0.23 24.85
C GLN A 216 9.15 1.22 24.37
N LEU A 217 7.95 1.74 24.08
CA LEU A 217 7.80 3.14 23.68
C LEU A 217 8.23 4.11 24.78
N ALA A 218 8.00 3.75 26.05
CA ALA A 218 8.39 4.55 27.21
C ALA A 218 9.91 4.66 27.42
N LYS A 219 10.73 3.78 26.83
CA LYS A 219 12.20 3.86 26.90
C LYS A 219 12.78 4.88 25.93
N LEU A 220 12.08 5.15 24.83
CA LEU A 220 12.55 6.07 23.81
C LEU A 220 12.72 7.49 24.39
N ARG A 221 13.59 8.28 23.77
CA ARG A 221 13.97 9.65 24.13
C ARG A 221 14.76 9.76 25.42
N GLY A 222 15.57 8.77 25.75
CA GLY A 222 16.30 8.79 27.01
C GLY A 222 15.38 8.54 28.20
N GLN A 223 14.25 7.84 28.03
CA GLN A 223 13.27 7.74 29.12
C GLN A 223 13.37 6.38 29.84
N VAL A 224 12.75 6.28 31.03
CA VAL A 224 13.07 5.33 32.12
C VAL A 224 14.41 5.62 32.82
N ASP A 225 15.51 5.82 32.11
CA ASP A 225 16.86 5.96 32.71
C ASP A 225 17.52 7.34 32.52
N GLY A 226 16.87 8.25 31.79
CA GLY A 226 17.39 9.61 31.55
C GLY A 226 18.61 9.68 30.62
N THR A 227 19.16 8.54 30.21
CA THR A 227 20.54 8.45 29.71
C THR A 227 20.71 7.50 28.52
N CYS A 228 19.78 6.57 28.30
CA CYS A 228 19.90 5.53 27.28
C CYS A 228 18.72 5.51 26.30
N VAL A 229 18.98 5.00 25.09
CA VAL A 229 18.05 5.09 23.95
C VAL A 229 17.69 6.55 23.63
N ASN A 230 18.69 7.44 23.69
CA ASN A 230 18.54 8.84 23.29
C ASN A 230 18.09 8.95 21.83
N MET A 231 17.47 10.08 21.47
CA MET A 231 17.13 10.37 20.08
C MET A 231 18.35 10.28 19.18
N GLY A 232 18.11 9.80 17.97
CA GLY A 232 19.07 9.93 16.88
C GLY A 232 19.38 11.38 16.57
N VAL A 233 20.58 11.66 16.08
CA VAL A 233 20.91 13.01 15.60
C VAL A 233 20.18 13.28 14.27
N GLY A 234 20.04 12.24 13.44
CA GLY A 234 19.73 12.39 12.04
C GLY A 234 20.91 12.96 11.24
N ILE A 235 20.69 13.12 9.94
CA ILE A 235 21.61 13.78 8.99
C ILE A 235 20.79 14.80 8.21
N GLY A 236 21.32 16.01 8.05
CA GLY A 236 20.58 17.10 7.45
C GLY A 236 19.29 17.43 8.19
N THR A 237 18.45 18.26 7.58
CA THR A 237 17.20 18.76 8.18
C THR A 237 15.96 18.50 7.35
N THR A 238 16.10 18.05 6.10
CA THR A 238 14.99 17.99 5.13
C THR A 238 14.42 16.60 4.93
N ASN A 239 15.23 15.55 5.11
CA ASN A 239 14.88 14.18 4.77
C ASN A 239 15.16 13.21 5.92
N SER A 240 14.46 12.08 5.89
CA SER A 240 14.51 11.01 6.88
C SER A 240 14.38 9.65 6.17
N PRO A 241 15.01 8.57 6.67
CA PRO A 241 14.95 7.26 6.01
C PRO A 241 13.70 6.47 6.42
N THR A 242 12.72 7.14 7.02
CA THR A 242 11.52 6.53 7.59
C THR A 242 10.70 5.77 6.55
N ASP A 243 10.75 6.18 5.28
CA ASP A 243 10.11 5.47 4.17
C ASP A 243 10.75 4.11 3.93
N TYR A 244 12.09 4.07 3.97
CA TYR A 244 12.85 2.83 3.85
C TYR A 244 12.56 1.90 5.04
N SER A 245 12.63 2.40 6.27
CA SER A 245 12.29 1.62 7.46
C SER A 245 10.85 1.08 7.41
N ALA A 246 9.91 1.86 6.91
CA ALA A 246 8.53 1.42 6.75
C ALA A 246 8.37 0.35 5.65
N SER A 247 9.18 0.40 4.59
CA SER A 247 9.22 -0.66 3.57
C SER A 247 9.78 -1.99 4.10
N LEU A 248 10.63 -1.96 5.13
CA LEU A 248 11.15 -3.18 5.78
C LEU A 248 10.09 -3.88 6.64
N VAL A 249 9.07 -3.14 7.08
CA VAL A 249 7.95 -3.67 7.86
C VAL A 249 6.92 -4.34 6.95
N THR A 250 6.68 -3.82 5.75
CA THR A 250 5.64 -4.32 4.82
C THR A 250 6.17 -5.18 3.68
N GLY A 251 7.44 -5.06 3.32
CA GLY A 251 8.10 -5.87 2.30
C GLY A 251 8.62 -7.21 2.84
N GLY A 252 9.37 -7.93 1.99
CA GLY A 252 9.88 -9.28 2.31
C GLY A 252 10.92 -9.37 3.44
N SER A 253 11.33 -8.25 4.04
CA SER A 253 12.31 -8.21 5.14
C SER A 253 11.69 -8.37 6.53
N VAL A 254 10.37 -8.17 6.69
CA VAL A 254 9.56 -8.37 7.90
C VAL A 254 10.29 -8.04 9.23
N LEU A 255 10.90 -6.84 9.31
CA LEU A 255 11.78 -6.44 10.42
C LEU A 255 11.13 -6.58 11.81
N ALA A 256 9.81 -6.39 11.91
CA ALA A 256 9.05 -6.51 13.15
C ALA A 256 8.19 -7.79 13.24
N GLY A 257 8.45 -8.76 12.36
CA GLY A 257 7.61 -9.95 12.16
C GLY A 257 6.58 -9.74 11.04
N ALA A 258 5.96 -10.83 10.59
CA ALA A 258 5.00 -10.81 9.50
C ALA A 258 3.58 -10.44 9.98
N PHE A 259 2.86 -9.67 9.16
CA PHE A 259 1.41 -9.45 9.31
C PHE A 259 0.63 -10.76 9.11
N ARG A 260 -0.44 -10.97 9.89
CA ARG A 260 -1.33 -12.14 9.78
C ARG A 260 -2.26 -11.99 8.57
N SER A 261 -2.59 -13.10 7.92
CA SER A 261 -3.71 -13.15 7.01
C SER A 261 -5.05 -13.02 7.75
N GLY A 262 -6.06 -12.44 7.10
CA GLY A 262 -7.43 -12.42 7.63
C GLY A 262 -7.69 -11.44 8.79
N VAL A 263 -6.77 -10.51 9.05
CA VAL A 263 -6.92 -9.42 10.04
C VAL A 263 -6.71 -8.07 9.36
N ALA A 264 -7.16 -6.98 9.99
CA ALA A 264 -6.86 -5.64 9.52
C ALA A 264 -5.38 -5.31 9.77
N LYS A 265 -4.70 -4.71 8.80
CA LYS A 265 -3.25 -4.44 8.85
C LYS A 265 -2.97 -2.96 8.66
N PHE A 266 -2.21 -2.38 9.59
CA PHE A 266 -1.88 -0.97 9.59
C PHE A 266 -0.39 -0.73 9.80
N VAL A 267 0.14 0.28 9.11
CA VAL A 267 1.43 0.90 9.44
C VAL A 267 1.19 2.35 9.76
N VAL A 268 1.52 2.77 10.99
CA VAL A 268 1.46 4.16 11.44
C VAL A 268 2.86 4.74 11.38
N ILE A 269 3.08 5.71 10.49
CA ILE A 269 4.32 6.46 10.37
C ILE A 269 4.20 7.77 11.14
N THR A 270 5.18 8.11 11.97
CA THR A 270 5.32 9.45 12.54
C THR A 270 6.56 10.13 11.95
N THR A 271 6.42 11.32 11.35
CA THR A 271 7.56 12.06 10.78
C THR A 271 7.29 13.55 10.61
N ASP A 272 8.35 14.34 10.70
CA ASP A 272 8.38 15.78 10.44
C ASP A 272 9.14 16.14 9.13
N ARG A 273 9.62 15.13 8.39
CA ARG A 273 10.54 15.31 7.25
C ARG A 273 10.04 14.65 5.98
N LEU A 274 10.66 14.97 4.84
CA LEU A 274 10.44 14.24 3.59
C LEU A 274 11.07 12.85 3.63
N PRO A 275 10.56 11.89 2.84
CA PRO A 275 11.27 10.64 2.58
C PRO A 275 12.66 10.89 1.99
N GLY A 276 13.66 10.14 2.45
CA GLY A 276 15.04 10.21 1.96
C GLY A 276 15.55 8.88 1.42
N GLY A 277 14.83 7.78 1.70
CA GLY A 277 15.30 6.43 1.43
C GLY A 277 16.70 6.22 2.00
N THR A 278 17.53 5.47 1.28
CA THR A 278 18.95 5.27 1.60
C THR A 278 19.87 6.35 1.00
N SER A 279 19.30 7.38 0.37
CA SER A 279 20.02 8.37 -0.44
C SER A 279 20.07 9.77 0.17
N GLN A 280 19.43 9.98 1.32
CA GLN A 280 19.34 11.28 2.00
C GLN A 280 18.65 12.37 1.19
N ALA A 281 17.84 11.99 0.19
CA ALA A 281 17.14 12.93 -0.67
C ALA A 281 15.83 12.35 -1.16
N PHE A 282 14.84 13.22 -1.37
CA PHE A 282 13.67 12.86 -2.14
C PHE A 282 14.00 12.97 -3.64
N ASN A 283 14.38 11.84 -4.23
CA ASN A 283 14.75 11.71 -5.63
C ASN A 283 13.94 10.58 -6.29
N GLN A 284 14.23 10.30 -7.57
CA GLN A 284 13.52 9.28 -8.33
C GLN A 284 13.61 7.87 -7.69
N THR A 285 14.76 7.51 -7.11
CA THR A 285 14.94 6.22 -6.43
C THR A 285 14.06 6.12 -5.19
N THR A 286 14.06 7.15 -4.35
CA THR A 286 13.19 7.24 -3.16
C THR A 286 11.73 7.15 -3.55
N TRP A 287 11.31 7.91 -4.57
CA TRP A 287 9.94 7.87 -5.05
C TRP A 287 9.54 6.50 -5.61
N SER A 288 10.39 5.85 -6.39
CA SER A 288 10.16 4.48 -6.87
C SER A 288 10.04 3.46 -5.73
N GLY A 289 10.81 3.62 -4.64
CA GLY A 289 10.68 2.80 -3.43
C GLY A 289 9.33 2.97 -2.72
N ILE A 290 8.82 4.20 -2.64
CA ILE A 290 7.48 4.47 -2.10
C ILE A 290 6.39 3.86 -2.97
N GLN A 291 6.50 4.00 -4.30
CA GLN A 291 5.57 3.37 -5.24
C GLN A 291 5.56 1.83 -5.12
N GLN A 292 6.72 1.21 -4.94
CA GLN A 292 6.81 -0.22 -4.65
C GLN A 292 6.17 -0.57 -3.30
N THR A 293 6.32 0.27 -2.29
CA THR A 293 5.72 0.09 -0.97
C THR A 293 4.19 0.16 -1.05
N ILE A 294 3.64 1.11 -1.81
CA ILE A 294 2.19 1.20 -2.12
C ILE A 294 1.71 -0.09 -2.78
N ALA A 295 2.42 -0.58 -3.80
CA ALA A 295 2.05 -1.81 -4.49
C ALA A 295 2.06 -3.04 -3.55
N ASN A 296 3.11 -3.19 -2.73
CA ASN A 296 3.20 -4.27 -1.74
C ASN A 296 2.07 -4.18 -0.71
N ALA A 297 1.82 -2.97 -0.20
CA ALA A 297 0.78 -2.73 0.78
C ALA A 297 -0.61 -3.06 0.24
N ASN A 298 -0.92 -2.65 -0.99
CA ASN A 298 -2.19 -2.99 -1.63
C ASN A 298 -2.35 -4.50 -1.85
N ASN A 299 -1.29 -5.20 -2.24
CA ASN A 299 -1.30 -6.66 -2.39
C ASN A 299 -1.55 -7.38 -1.07
N GLU A 300 -0.96 -6.89 0.01
CA GLU A 300 -1.06 -7.48 1.34
C GLU A 300 -2.28 -6.99 2.14
N GLY A 301 -2.99 -5.98 1.66
CA GLY A 301 -4.08 -5.35 2.41
C GLY A 301 -3.62 -4.52 3.60
N ILE A 302 -2.44 -3.92 3.50
CA ILE A 302 -1.84 -3.06 4.53
C ILE A 302 -2.17 -1.60 4.22
N LYS A 303 -2.70 -0.89 5.21
CA LYS A 303 -3.05 0.53 5.09
C LYS A 303 -2.01 1.38 5.81
N TYR A 304 -1.53 2.44 5.16
CA TYR A 304 -0.59 3.38 5.77
C TYR A 304 -1.31 4.58 6.34
N ILE A 305 -1.04 4.85 7.61
CA ILE A 305 -1.42 6.08 8.31
C ILE A 305 -0.16 6.89 8.51
N VAL A 306 -0.12 8.13 8.02
CA VAL A 306 1.07 8.99 8.18
C VAL A 306 0.71 10.25 8.96
N VAL A 307 1.39 10.49 10.07
CA VAL A 307 1.12 11.62 10.95
C VAL A 307 2.36 12.47 11.23
N GLY A 308 2.15 13.77 11.42
CA GLY A 308 3.19 14.77 11.68
C GLY A 308 3.44 15.70 10.48
N ALA A 309 4.20 16.77 10.72
CA ALA A 309 4.36 17.87 9.77
C ALA A 309 4.98 17.45 8.41
N GLY A 310 5.63 16.28 8.36
CA GLY A 310 6.21 15.75 7.12
C GLY A 310 5.17 15.59 6.01
N VAL A 311 3.91 15.33 6.34
CA VAL A 311 2.82 15.17 5.36
C VAL A 311 2.54 16.43 4.54
N ASP A 312 2.93 17.61 5.04
CA ASP A 312 2.76 18.89 4.35
C ASP A 312 3.98 19.25 3.48
N LEU A 313 5.05 18.47 3.56
CA LEU A 313 6.23 18.66 2.73
C LEU A 313 6.03 18.00 1.36
N SER A 314 6.54 18.67 0.34
CA SER A 314 6.54 18.18 -1.04
C SER A 314 7.93 18.17 -1.63
N GLY A 315 8.13 17.34 -2.64
CA GLY A 315 9.32 17.35 -3.49
C GLY A 315 8.95 17.27 -4.96
N THR A 316 9.91 17.54 -5.84
CA THR A 316 9.66 17.55 -7.30
C THR A 316 10.37 16.38 -7.97
N ILE A 317 9.62 15.59 -8.75
CA ILE A 317 10.14 14.50 -9.58
C ILE A 317 9.72 14.75 -11.02
N ASN A 318 10.68 14.85 -11.94
CA ASN A 318 10.43 15.09 -13.37
C ASN A 318 9.48 16.29 -13.65
N GLY A 319 9.59 17.35 -12.85
CA GLY A 319 8.75 18.55 -12.97
C GLY A 319 7.38 18.46 -12.29
N THR A 320 7.03 17.33 -11.70
CA THR A 320 5.78 17.14 -10.94
C THR A 320 6.03 17.30 -9.45
N VAL A 321 5.22 18.15 -8.80
CA VAL A 321 5.21 18.28 -7.33
C VAL A 321 4.45 17.11 -6.72
N ILE A 322 5.06 16.46 -5.74
CA ILE A 322 4.54 15.26 -5.09
C ILE A 322 4.57 15.47 -3.57
N TYR A 323 3.48 15.10 -2.89
CA TYR A 323 3.41 15.02 -1.43
C TYR A 323 3.52 13.54 -1.03
N PRO A 324 4.74 12.98 -0.95
CA PRO A 324 4.93 11.53 -1.01
C PRO A 324 4.30 10.76 0.15
N TRP A 325 4.24 11.36 1.34
CA TRP A 325 3.55 10.78 2.49
C TRP A 325 2.04 10.73 2.32
N ARG A 326 1.45 11.76 1.71
CA ARG A 326 0.02 11.78 1.40
C ARG A 326 -0.29 10.73 0.35
N GLU A 327 0.53 10.64 -0.70
CA GLU A 327 0.39 9.61 -1.74
C GLU A 327 0.47 8.20 -1.15
N LEU A 328 1.43 7.91 -0.27
CA LEU A 328 1.53 6.62 0.41
C LEU A 328 0.27 6.30 1.22
N ALA A 329 -0.21 7.26 2.02
CA ALA A 329 -1.39 7.06 2.85
C ALA A 329 -2.67 6.87 2.02
N THR A 330 -2.92 7.73 1.04
CA THR A 330 -4.15 7.71 0.24
C THR A 330 -4.20 6.51 -0.69
N GLN A 331 -3.10 6.18 -1.36
CA GLN A 331 -3.05 5.07 -2.31
C GLN A 331 -3.02 3.69 -1.63
N THR A 332 -2.92 3.63 -0.31
CA THR A 332 -3.10 2.40 0.47
C THR A 332 -4.41 2.39 1.25
N SER A 333 -5.33 3.31 0.94
CA SER A 333 -6.62 3.48 1.62
C SER A 333 -6.52 3.70 3.13
N GLY A 334 -5.39 4.24 3.60
CA GLY A 334 -5.26 4.76 4.96
C GLY A 334 -5.57 6.25 5.01
N GLY A 335 -4.78 7.01 5.77
CA GLY A 335 -5.00 8.45 5.89
C GLY A 335 -3.84 9.19 6.52
N TYR A 336 -3.94 10.51 6.56
CA TYR A 336 -2.85 11.35 7.06
C TYR A 336 -3.37 12.52 7.88
N PHE A 337 -2.51 13.01 8.78
CA PHE A 337 -2.77 14.21 9.57
C PHE A 337 -1.46 14.94 9.88
N ASN A 338 -1.43 16.26 9.84
CA ASN A 338 -0.16 16.99 9.96
C ASN A 338 0.36 17.16 11.41
N VAL A 339 -0.35 16.60 12.38
CA VAL A 339 0.03 16.61 13.80
C VAL A 339 -0.03 15.19 14.34
N VAL A 340 0.96 14.81 15.15
CA VAL A 340 0.90 13.54 15.90
C VAL A 340 0.00 13.72 17.10
N ASN A 341 -1.13 13.01 17.09
CA ASN A 341 -2.14 13.04 18.13
C ASN A 341 -2.88 11.69 18.16
N GLY A 342 -2.98 11.06 19.33
CA GLY A 342 -3.58 9.73 19.47
C GLY A 342 -5.04 9.67 19.08
N SER A 343 -5.84 10.72 19.33
CA SER A 343 -7.23 10.79 18.88
C SER A 343 -7.34 10.80 17.36
N GLN A 344 -6.45 11.52 16.67
CA GLN A 344 -6.43 11.54 15.20
C GLN A 344 -5.94 10.20 14.63
N ILE A 345 -4.89 9.61 15.19
CA ILE A 345 -4.43 8.27 14.80
C ILE A 345 -5.57 7.25 14.97
N ASN A 346 -6.25 7.27 16.11
CA ASN A 346 -7.40 6.41 16.38
C ASN A 346 -8.53 6.61 15.38
N ASN A 347 -8.86 7.87 15.05
CA ASN A 347 -9.88 8.17 14.06
C ASN A 347 -9.49 7.63 12.66
N LEU A 348 -8.24 7.82 12.26
CA LEU A 348 -7.72 7.30 10.99
C LEU A 348 -7.75 5.77 10.96
N ILE A 349 -7.40 5.10 12.06
CA ILE A 349 -7.52 3.63 12.18
C ILE A 349 -8.98 3.21 11.99
N VAL A 350 -9.90 3.78 12.77
CA VAL A 350 -11.32 3.41 12.76
C VAL A 350 -11.98 3.66 11.40
N THR A 351 -11.72 4.82 10.79
CA THR A 351 -12.25 5.14 9.45
C THR A 351 -11.68 4.22 8.37
N SER A 352 -10.45 3.75 8.57
CA SER A 352 -9.80 2.78 7.71
C SER A 352 -10.16 1.32 8.03
N CYS A 353 -11.09 1.04 8.94
CA CYS A 353 -11.57 -0.33 9.27
C CYS A 353 -12.64 -0.88 8.31
N SER A 354 -12.80 -0.27 7.12
CA SER A 354 -13.76 -0.67 6.07
C SER A 354 -13.06 -1.21 4.84
#